data_AF-A0A1H8L8G0-F1
#
_entry.id   AF-A0A1H8L8G0-F1
#
_cell.length_a   1.000
_cell.length_b   1.000
_cell.length_c   1.000
_cell.angle_alpha   90.00
_cell.angle_beta   90.00
_cell.angle_gamma   90.00
#
_symmetry.space_group_name_H-M   'P 1'
#
loop_
_entity.id
_entity.type
_entity.pdbx_description
1 polymer ?
#
loop_
_entity_poly.entity_id
_entity_poly.type
_entity_poly.pdbx_seq_one_letter_code
_entity_poly.pdbx_strand_id
1 'polypeptide(L)'
;MTEPRRWPLHPAPIDGETFYSWLRRIAACYGTDLTLLGEDLGFTLRWSAPEDIDAAAMSGMIDVLAERTGVTPDRLRQMGMAGWVPWRRDKSAEVQQSEQRPCRFPGCVRAAMSADSGTGRPPEYCDNDGHNRAAGWRARHRLADELSGNAPDEKRPVDAARQRADDLYGQVAGMAPHLVQQLTVFIDELRIVADPDAAEVQIESVMAEADAHIAAATARTSRAEHAGSQANAERVEADAAARKASELAEEQQAELAVSQHELGNRTHALDQVTAELVVVRSAAKAHNAQAQAELSLLREQLVTVRTRVGEAEHDRDDATARAEAASTARAAAEERARGAVARAVDNAARAQRVEANVAKIRGERGHVRIVHDTIREEVNTLRGNLATAIAERDAAWENTRRERTHLDQRVSDLRTTQVQQLTQLRDEAADLRQDVREQRDRADRAHPTAQTDAAAMKPAR
;
A
#
# COMPACT_ATOMS: atom_id res chain seq x y z
N MET A 1 -32.70 15.22 5.93
CA MET A 1 -32.34 15.70 4.59
C MET A 1 -31.17 16.65 4.78
N THR A 2 -30.03 16.36 4.17
CA THR A 2 -28.85 17.24 4.23
C THR A 2 -29.11 18.44 3.32
N GLU A 3 -28.83 19.67 3.79
CA GLU A 3 -28.90 20.83 2.90
C GLU A 3 -27.87 20.69 1.77
N PRO A 4 -28.21 21.08 0.53
CA PRO A 4 -27.26 21.08 -0.56
C PRO A 4 -26.13 22.07 -0.28
N ARG A 5 -24.90 21.58 -0.29
CA ARG A 5 -23.71 22.42 -0.16
C ARG A 5 -23.56 23.27 -1.41
N ARG A 6 -23.99 24.53 -1.32
CA ARG A 6 -23.65 25.56 -2.30
C ARG A 6 -22.13 25.67 -2.42
N TRP A 7 -21.63 25.84 -3.64
CA TRP A 7 -20.21 26.06 -3.87
C TRP A 7 -19.82 27.44 -3.30
N PRO A 8 -18.84 27.51 -2.37
CA PRO A 8 -18.55 28.75 -1.61
C PRO A 8 -17.94 29.87 -2.47
N LEU A 9 -17.41 29.54 -3.64
CA LEU A 9 -16.93 30.47 -4.65
C LEU A 9 -17.48 30.07 -6.03
N HIS A 10 -18.14 30.98 -6.72
CA HIS A 10 -18.45 30.81 -8.15
C HIS A 10 -18.65 32.18 -8.82
N PRO A 11 -18.15 32.38 -10.05
CA PRO A 11 -18.44 33.58 -10.82
C PRO A 11 -19.92 33.67 -11.17
N ALA A 12 -20.50 34.87 -11.13
CA ALA A 12 -21.80 35.12 -11.72
C ALA A 12 -21.73 34.93 -13.26
N PRO A 13 -22.80 34.41 -13.90
CA PRO A 13 -22.95 34.44 -15.35
C PRO A 13 -22.86 35.87 -15.91
N ILE A 14 -22.19 36.03 -17.06
CA ILE A 14 -22.19 37.27 -17.82
C ILE A 14 -23.36 37.24 -18.83
N ASP A 15 -23.84 38.39 -19.29
CA ASP A 15 -24.85 38.46 -20.37
C ASP A 15 -24.24 38.09 -21.73
N GLY A 16 -24.93 37.22 -22.47
CA GLY A 16 -24.42 36.64 -23.73
C GLY A 16 -23.35 35.55 -23.54
N GLU A 17 -23.04 35.14 -22.31
CA GLU A 17 -22.08 34.09 -22.05
C GLU A 17 -22.65 32.68 -22.31
N THR A 18 -21.89 31.86 -23.04
CA THR A 18 -22.26 30.46 -23.26
C THR A 18 -22.12 29.62 -21.99
N PHE A 19 -22.92 28.57 -21.89
CA PHE A 19 -22.93 27.65 -20.75
C PHE A 19 -21.55 26.99 -20.53
N TYR A 20 -20.87 26.61 -21.61
CA TYR A 20 -19.49 26.12 -21.61
C TYR A 20 -18.48 27.14 -21.05
N SER A 21 -18.55 28.41 -21.48
CA SER A 21 -17.64 29.46 -20.99
C SER A 21 -17.76 29.66 -19.48
N TRP A 22 -19.00 29.72 -18.98
CA TRP A 22 -19.27 29.92 -17.57
C TRP A 22 -18.80 28.74 -16.71
N LEU A 23 -19.07 27.50 -17.13
CA LEU A 23 -18.55 26.30 -16.44
C LEU A 23 -17.01 26.27 -16.40
N ARG A 24 -16.34 26.66 -17.49
CA ARG A 24 -14.86 26.76 -17.51
C ARG A 24 -14.33 27.82 -16.53
N ARG A 25 -15.05 28.93 -16.32
CA ARG A 25 -14.70 29.93 -15.29
C ARG A 25 -14.92 29.41 -13.86
N ILE A 26 -15.95 28.59 -13.63
CA ILE A 26 -16.13 27.91 -12.34
C ILE A 26 -14.96 26.94 -12.09
N ALA A 27 -14.60 26.11 -13.07
CA ALA A 27 -13.48 25.18 -12.97
C ALA A 27 -12.16 25.90 -12.61
N ALA A 28 -11.89 27.03 -13.28
CA ALA A 28 -10.74 27.89 -12.99
C ALA A 28 -10.73 28.45 -11.55
N CYS A 29 -11.89 28.79 -10.97
CA CYS A 29 -11.98 29.24 -9.58
C CYS A 29 -11.60 28.17 -8.54
N TYR A 30 -11.67 26.88 -8.91
CA TYR A 30 -11.24 25.75 -8.07
C TYR A 30 -9.89 25.15 -8.50
N GLY A 31 -9.22 25.73 -9.50
CA GLY A 31 -7.97 25.19 -10.04
C GLY A 31 -8.12 23.81 -10.69
N THR A 32 -9.33 23.45 -11.13
CA THR A 32 -9.66 22.14 -11.71
C THR A 32 -9.97 22.24 -13.20
N ASP A 33 -10.00 21.11 -13.90
CA ASP A 33 -10.48 21.04 -15.28
C ASP A 33 -11.99 20.81 -15.35
N LEU A 34 -12.60 21.16 -16.48
CA LEU A 34 -14.03 20.96 -16.76
C LEU A 34 -14.43 19.48 -16.68
N THR A 35 -13.57 18.53 -17.04
CA THR A 35 -13.85 17.09 -16.92
C THR A 35 -14.09 16.67 -15.46
N LEU A 36 -13.17 17.03 -14.56
CA LEU A 36 -13.26 16.78 -13.13
C LEU A 36 -14.41 17.55 -12.46
N LEU A 37 -14.73 18.75 -12.94
CA LEU A 37 -15.92 19.50 -12.49
C LEU A 37 -17.22 18.77 -12.90
N GLY A 38 -17.25 18.17 -14.09
CA GLY A 38 -18.33 17.30 -14.54
C GLY A 38 -18.51 16.09 -13.62
N GLU A 39 -17.42 15.43 -13.22
CA GLU A 39 -17.46 14.29 -12.30
C GLU A 39 -18.03 14.65 -10.91
N ASP A 40 -17.68 15.80 -10.31
CA ASP A 40 -18.28 16.29 -9.05
C ASP A 40 -19.76 16.70 -9.18
N LEU A 41 -20.20 17.06 -10.39
CA LEU A 41 -21.61 17.30 -10.72
C LEU A 41 -22.37 16.00 -11.06
N GLY A 42 -21.67 14.87 -11.24
CA GLY A 42 -22.27 13.58 -11.62
C GLY A 42 -22.45 13.37 -13.13
N PHE A 43 -21.84 14.21 -13.98
CA PHE A 43 -21.94 14.13 -15.45
C PHE A 43 -20.60 13.84 -16.11
N THR A 44 -20.49 12.70 -16.79
CA THR A 44 -19.32 12.39 -17.62
C THR A 44 -19.32 13.25 -18.89
N LEU A 45 -18.68 14.41 -18.84
CA LEU A 45 -18.43 15.32 -19.98
C LEU A 45 -17.38 14.75 -20.95
N ARG A 46 -17.56 13.49 -21.36
CA ARG A 46 -16.57 12.71 -22.13
C ARG A 46 -16.76 12.91 -23.63
N TRP A 47 -16.02 13.86 -24.18
CA TRP A 47 -15.82 14.01 -25.64
C TRP A 47 -17.10 14.20 -26.46
N SER A 48 -17.84 15.25 -26.12
CA SER A 48 -18.63 16.01 -27.09
C SER A 48 -17.89 17.31 -27.42
N ALA A 49 -18.18 17.96 -28.55
CA ALA A 49 -17.59 19.26 -28.88
C ALA A 49 -18.04 20.35 -27.87
N PRO A 50 -17.33 21.48 -27.73
CA PRO A 50 -17.77 22.57 -26.85
C PRO A 50 -19.20 23.05 -27.18
N GLU A 51 -19.53 23.09 -28.46
CA GLU A 51 -20.86 23.43 -29.01
C GLU A 51 -21.96 22.45 -28.57
N ASP A 52 -21.63 21.16 -28.40
CA ASP A 52 -22.58 20.15 -27.94
C ASP A 52 -22.97 20.35 -26.46
N ILE A 53 -22.09 20.91 -25.63
CA ILE A 53 -22.39 21.18 -24.20
C ILE A 53 -23.37 22.35 -24.08
N ASP A 54 -23.26 23.36 -24.94
CA ASP A 54 -24.22 24.47 -25.03
C ASP A 54 -25.56 23.99 -25.63
N ALA A 55 -25.51 23.21 -26.73
CA ALA A 55 -26.70 22.72 -27.42
C ALA A 55 -27.46 21.60 -26.69
N ALA A 56 -26.77 20.77 -25.92
CA ALA A 56 -27.33 19.63 -25.16
C ALA A 56 -27.20 19.83 -23.64
N ALA A 57 -27.52 21.03 -23.15
CA ALA A 57 -27.63 21.34 -21.72
C ALA A 57 -28.75 20.52 -21.05
N MET A 58 -28.43 19.27 -20.67
CA MET A 58 -29.36 18.30 -20.08
C MET A 58 -30.04 18.86 -18.83
N SER A 59 -31.37 18.73 -18.72
CA SER A 59 -32.15 19.33 -17.63
C SER A 59 -31.62 18.99 -16.23
N GLY A 60 -31.22 17.73 -15.99
CA GLY A 60 -30.66 17.32 -14.69
C GLY A 60 -29.35 18.03 -14.33
N MET A 61 -28.54 18.45 -15.31
CA MET A 61 -27.32 19.25 -15.07
C MET A 61 -27.68 20.68 -14.70
N ILE A 62 -28.73 21.24 -15.32
CA ILE A 62 -29.26 22.57 -14.99
C ILE A 62 -29.81 22.60 -13.57
N ASP A 63 -30.54 21.57 -13.15
CA ASP A 63 -31.12 21.50 -11.81
C ASP A 63 -30.04 21.36 -10.72
N VAL A 64 -29.03 20.51 -10.94
CA VAL A 64 -27.87 20.38 -10.02
C VAL A 64 -27.04 21.68 -9.96
N LEU A 65 -26.83 22.36 -11.08
CA LEU A 65 -26.11 23.65 -11.09
C LEU A 65 -26.90 24.77 -10.41
N ALA A 66 -28.22 24.82 -10.57
CA ALA A 66 -29.08 25.77 -9.85
C ALA A 66 -29.04 25.54 -8.33
N GLU A 67 -29.01 24.27 -7.91
CA GLU A 67 -28.82 23.88 -6.51
C GLU A 67 -27.43 24.29 -5.98
N ARG A 68 -26.35 23.94 -6.69
CA ARG A 68 -24.95 24.25 -6.30
C ARG A 68 -24.60 25.74 -6.35
N THR A 69 -25.17 26.54 -7.25
CA THR A 69 -24.77 27.95 -7.50
C THR A 69 -25.84 29.00 -7.19
N GLY A 70 -27.11 28.61 -7.06
CA GLY A 70 -28.22 29.56 -6.85
C GLY A 70 -28.59 30.40 -8.07
N VAL A 71 -27.96 30.20 -9.23
CA VAL A 71 -28.43 30.74 -10.50
C VAL A 71 -29.76 30.06 -10.87
N THR A 72 -30.74 30.81 -11.37
CA THR A 72 -32.06 30.24 -11.70
C THR A 72 -31.97 29.27 -12.90
N PRO A 73 -32.74 28.16 -12.90
CA PRO A 73 -32.78 27.23 -14.03
C PRO A 73 -33.06 27.90 -15.38
N ASP A 74 -33.91 28.92 -15.41
CA ASP A 74 -34.24 29.64 -16.65
C ASP A 74 -33.09 30.50 -17.19
N ARG A 75 -32.25 31.08 -16.32
CA ARG A 75 -31.02 31.76 -16.76
C ARG A 75 -30.01 30.77 -17.32
N LEU A 76 -29.87 29.60 -16.70
CA LEU A 76 -29.02 28.51 -17.20
C LEU A 76 -29.50 28.00 -18.57
N ARG A 77 -30.82 27.86 -18.78
CA ARG A 77 -31.42 27.51 -20.09
C ARG A 77 -31.15 28.56 -21.17
N GLN A 78 -31.22 29.86 -20.81
CA GLN A 78 -30.89 30.95 -21.73
C GLN A 78 -29.42 30.88 -22.22
N MET A 79 -28.49 30.49 -21.34
CA MET A 79 -27.06 30.38 -21.67
C MET A 79 -26.74 29.21 -22.60
N GLY A 80 -27.47 28.09 -22.50
CA GLY A 80 -27.39 27.01 -23.49
C GLY A 80 -27.92 27.44 -24.86
N MET A 81 -29.11 28.06 -24.90
CA MET A 81 -29.68 28.56 -26.16
C MET A 81 -28.85 29.69 -26.82
N ALA A 82 -28.00 30.40 -26.06
CA ALA A 82 -27.08 31.40 -26.62
C ALA A 82 -25.99 30.79 -27.53
N GLY A 83 -25.69 29.49 -27.41
CA GLY A 83 -24.81 28.75 -28.32
C GLY A 83 -25.51 28.15 -29.55
N TRP A 84 -26.83 28.29 -29.69
CA TRP A 84 -27.61 27.58 -30.71
C TRP A 84 -27.61 28.29 -32.06
N VAL A 85 -26.80 27.81 -33.03
CA VAL A 85 -26.70 28.39 -34.39
C VAL A 85 -27.22 27.40 -35.47
N PRO A 86 -28.43 27.58 -36.04
CA PRO A 86 -29.06 26.53 -36.87
C PRO A 86 -28.56 26.46 -38.33
N TRP A 87 -27.57 25.61 -38.60
CA TRP A 87 -27.02 25.41 -39.97
C TRP A 87 -27.26 24.00 -40.57
N ARG A 88 -28.42 23.36 -40.34
CA ARG A 88 -28.74 22.09 -41.05
C ARG A 88 -30.23 21.80 -41.29
N ARG A 89 -30.83 22.50 -42.26
CA ARG A 89 -31.89 21.93 -43.13
C ARG A 89 -31.63 22.30 -44.57
N ASP A 90 -31.62 21.30 -45.43
CA ASP A 90 -31.44 21.46 -46.88
C ASP A 90 -32.74 21.93 -47.56
N LYS A 91 -32.62 22.46 -48.78
CA LYS A 91 -33.69 23.20 -49.48
C LYS A 91 -34.68 22.29 -50.21
N SER A 92 -35.51 21.58 -49.44
CA SER A 92 -36.62 20.78 -49.97
C SER A 92 -37.99 21.40 -49.66
N ALA A 93 -38.21 22.63 -50.14
CA ALA A 93 -39.53 23.29 -50.13
C ALA A 93 -39.67 24.10 -51.43
N GLU A 94 -40.33 23.52 -52.43
CA GLU A 94 -40.52 24.13 -53.74
C GLU A 94 -41.41 25.37 -53.70
N VAL A 95 -41.13 26.33 -54.60
CA VAL A 95 -42.09 27.37 -54.97
C VAL A 95 -43.13 26.75 -55.91
N GLN A 96 -44.14 26.08 -55.36
CA GLN A 96 -45.31 25.66 -56.13
C GLN A 96 -46.39 26.76 -56.13
N GLN A 97 -46.22 27.75 -57.02
CA GLN A 97 -47.33 28.57 -57.51
C GLN A 97 -47.55 28.28 -58.99
N SER A 98 -48.42 27.32 -59.29
CA SER A 98 -48.76 26.93 -60.66
C SER A 98 -49.72 27.95 -61.30
N GLU A 99 -49.32 28.57 -62.42
CA GLU A 99 -50.21 29.38 -63.25
C GLU A 99 -51.34 28.53 -63.87
N GLN A 100 -52.48 28.43 -63.20
CA GLN A 100 -53.66 27.76 -63.74
C GLN A 100 -54.31 28.62 -64.84
N ARG A 101 -53.96 28.36 -66.10
CA ARG A 101 -54.49 29.10 -67.26
C ARG A 101 -55.90 28.60 -67.61
N PRO A 102 -56.86 29.48 -67.95
CA PRO A 102 -58.23 29.08 -68.29
C PRO A 102 -58.32 28.37 -69.65
N CYS A 103 -59.31 27.49 -69.77
CA CYS A 103 -59.61 26.67 -70.95
C CYS A 103 -59.91 27.52 -72.20
N ARG A 104 -59.29 27.19 -73.35
CA ARG A 104 -59.37 27.96 -74.59
C ARG A 104 -60.68 27.75 -75.41
N PHE A 105 -61.77 27.35 -74.75
CA PHE A 105 -63.08 27.13 -75.39
C PHE A 105 -64.02 28.34 -75.17
N PRO A 106 -64.72 28.85 -76.20
CA PRO A 106 -65.61 30.01 -76.05
C PRO A 106 -66.65 29.82 -74.94
N GLY A 107 -66.65 30.71 -73.94
CA GLY A 107 -67.58 30.68 -72.80
C GLY A 107 -67.19 29.72 -71.66
N CYS A 108 -66.03 29.05 -71.70
CA CYS A 108 -65.57 28.21 -70.60
C CYS A 108 -64.67 28.98 -69.61
N VAL A 109 -64.90 28.78 -68.30
CA VAL A 109 -64.11 29.40 -67.21
C VAL A 109 -63.32 28.39 -66.35
N ARG A 110 -63.35 27.09 -66.70
CA ARG A 110 -62.53 26.07 -66.01
C ARG A 110 -61.04 26.25 -66.37
N ALA A 111 -60.14 25.87 -65.45
CA ALA A 111 -58.72 25.74 -65.75
C ALA A 111 -58.48 24.68 -66.85
N ALA A 112 -57.44 24.87 -67.66
CA ALA A 112 -56.90 23.81 -68.52
C ALA A 112 -56.19 22.74 -67.65
N MET A 113 -56.09 21.52 -68.15
CA MET A 113 -55.40 20.43 -67.43
C MET A 113 -53.92 20.76 -67.19
N SER A 114 -53.45 20.51 -65.96
CA SER A 114 -52.02 20.49 -65.63
C SER A 114 -51.27 19.47 -66.50
N ALA A 115 -50.01 19.76 -66.84
CA ALA A 115 -49.15 18.82 -67.54
C ALA A 115 -48.47 17.88 -66.52
N ASP A 116 -48.97 16.65 -66.40
CA ASP A 116 -48.35 15.63 -65.55
C ASP A 116 -46.97 15.21 -66.09
N SER A 117 -45.92 15.81 -65.53
CA SER A 117 -44.53 15.30 -65.42
C SER A 117 -43.89 14.62 -66.66
N GLY A 118 -44.31 14.97 -67.87
CA GLY A 118 -43.78 14.45 -69.14
C GLY A 118 -43.41 15.57 -70.11
N THR A 119 -42.29 15.42 -70.82
CA THR A 119 -41.79 16.42 -71.78
C THR A 119 -42.70 16.52 -73.01
N GLY A 120 -43.62 17.49 -73.00
CA GLY A 120 -44.56 17.74 -74.08
C GLY A 120 -45.17 19.15 -74.01
N ARG A 121 -45.86 19.56 -75.07
CA ARG A 121 -46.53 20.87 -75.13
C ARG A 121 -47.82 20.83 -74.27
N PRO A 122 -48.01 21.72 -73.28
CA PRO A 122 -49.13 21.63 -72.34
C PRO A 122 -50.53 21.65 -72.99
N PRO A 123 -51.55 21.01 -72.36
CA PRO A 123 -52.93 21.03 -72.84
C PRO A 123 -53.53 22.44 -72.92
N GLU A 124 -54.32 22.71 -73.97
CA GLU A 124 -55.02 24.01 -74.15
C GLU A 124 -56.48 24.01 -73.62
N TYR A 125 -56.93 22.89 -73.04
CA TYR A 125 -58.33 22.65 -72.68
C TYR A 125 -58.49 21.93 -71.33
N CYS A 126 -59.73 21.90 -70.81
CA CYS A 126 -60.08 21.27 -69.54
C CYS A 126 -60.57 19.81 -69.71
N ASP A 127 -60.94 19.19 -68.59
CA ASP A 127 -61.44 17.82 -68.37
C ASP A 127 -62.73 17.39 -69.12
N ASN A 128 -63.20 18.15 -70.11
CA ASN A 128 -64.45 17.88 -70.81
C ASN A 128 -64.17 17.44 -72.26
N ASP A 129 -64.57 16.23 -72.64
CA ASP A 129 -64.41 15.69 -74.02
C ASP A 129 -64.97 16.63 -75.11
N GLY A 130 -66.03 17.40 -74.79
CA GLY A 130 -66.60 18.41 -75.69
C GLY A 130 -65.70 19.63 -75.94
N HIS A 131 -64.73 19.89 -75.07
CA HIS A 131 -63.82 21.04 -75.15
C HIS A 131 -62.51 20.67 -75.83
N ASN A 132 -62.54 20.51 -77.15
CA ASN A 132 -61.35 20.21 -77.96
C ASN A 132 -61.20 21.20 -79.14
N ARG A 133 -60.05 21.16 -79.82
CA ARG A 133 -59.71 22.09 -80.93
C ARG A 133 -60.75 22.10 -82.05
N ALA A 134 -61.30 20.94 -82.42
CA ALA A 134 -62.28 20.82 -83.50
C ALA A 134 -63.69 21.32 -83.10
N ALA A 135 -64.06 21.21 -81.82
CA ALA A 135 -65.27 21.83 -81.29
C ALA A 135 -65.10 23.36 -81.19
N GLY A 136 -63.98 23.83 -80.63
CA GLY A 136 -63.66 25.24 -80.45
C GLY A 136 -63.38 26.03 -81.74
N TRP A 137 -63.19 25.38 -82.89
CA TRP A 137 -63.18 26.02 -84.21
C TRP A 137 -64.61 26.18 -84.76
N ARG A 138 -65.42 25.12 -84.76
CA ARG A 138 -66.83 25.14 -85.19
C ARG A 138 -67.70 26.09 -84.36
N ALA A 139 -67.38 26.29 -83.08
CA ALA A 139 -68.03 27.31 -82.24
C ALA A 139 -67.76 28.75 -82.72
N ARG A 140 -66.58 29.04 -83.27
CA ARG A 140 -66.19 30.38 -83.72
C ARG A 140 -66.67 30.74 -85.13
N HIS A 141 -66.76 29.78 -86.05
CA HIS A 141 -67.31 30.06 -87.39
C HIS A 141 -68.80 30.43 -87.35
N ARG A 142 -69.62 29.75 -86.54
CA ARG A 142 -71.06 30.10 -86.41
C ARG A 142 -71.27 31.54 -85.93
N LEU A 143 -70.46 32.00 -84.98
CA LEU A 143 -70.47 33.40 -84.50
C LEU A 143 -69.93 34.42 -85.54
N ALA A 144 -69.28 33.98 -86.61
CA ALA A 144 -68.83 34.83 -87.70
C ALA A 144 -69.85 34.88 -88.85
N ASP A 145 -70.45 33.74 -89.21
CA ASP A 145 -71.48 33.65 -90.25
C ASP A 145 -72.76 34.40 -89.83
N GLU A 146 -73.09 34.42 -88.53
CA GLU A 146 -74.20 35.20 -87.96
C GLU A 146 -74.03 36.74 -88.07
N LEU A 147 -72.86 37.24 -88.49
CA LEU A 147 -72.54 38.68 -88.58
C LEU A 147 -72.43 39.21 -90.02
N SER A 148 -72.65 38.41 -91.08
CA SER A 148 -72.43 38.86 -92.47
C SER A 148 -73.44 38.31 -93.49
N GLY A 149 -74.59 38.99 -93.61
CA GLY A 149 -75.61 38.75 -94.63
C GLY A 149 -76.02 40.03 -95.38
N ASN A 150 -75.97 40.00 -96.72
CA ASN A 150 -76.22 41.15 -97.61
C ASN A 150 -77.51 40.99 -98.44
N ALA A 151 -77.96 42.07 -99.10
CA ALA A 151 -79.15 42.11 -99.96
C ALA A 151 -78.83 42.41 -101.46
N PRO A 152 -79.61 41.88 -102.45
CA PRO A 152 -79.47 42.07 -103.91
C PRO A 152 -80.51 43.09 -104.46
N ASP A 153 -80.85 43.27 -105.75
CA ASP A 153 -80.46 42.70 -107.07
C ASP A 153 -80.43 43.91 -108.08
N GLU A 154 -80.65 43.94 -109.41
CA GLU A 154 -81.17 42.94 -110.36
C GLU A 154 -80.56 43.02 -111.79
N LYS A 155 -81.33 43.45 -112.80
CA LYS A 155 -81.21 43.13 -114.24
C LYS A 155 -81.60 44.39 -115.07
N ARG A 156 -81.08 44.65 -116.29
CA ARG A 156 -81.41 44.04 -117.62
C ARG A 156 -82.93 44.05 -117.96
N PRO A 157 -83.33 44.09 -119.25
CA PRO A 157 -82.69 44.73 -120.40
C PRO A 157 -83.67 45.42 -121.41
N VAL A 158 -83.12 46.28 -122.28
CA VAL A 158 -83.45 46.41 -123.73
C VAL A 158 -84.92 46.22 -124.16
N ASP A 159 -85.64 47.32 -124.40
CA ASP A 159 -86.46 47.45 -125.65
C ASP A 159 -86.67 48.88 -126.20
N ALA A 160 -85.99 49.89 -125.65
CA ALA A 160 -85.85 51.22 -126.29
C ALA A 160 -84.93 51.19 -127.54
N ALA A 161 -85.01 50.15 -128.36
CA ALA A 161 -84.15 49.93 -129.53
C ALA A 161 -84.39 50.95 -130.66
N ARG A 162 -85.46 51.74 -130.58
CA ARG A 162 -85.78 52.83 -131.51
C ARG A 162 -85.30 54.20 -131.03
N GLN A 163 -85.32 54.46 -129.71
CA GLN A 163 -84.71 55.67 -129.11
C GLN A 163 -83.19 55.67 -129.32
N ARG A 164 -82.58 54.48 -129.19
CA ARG A 164 -81.13 54.26 -129.30
C ARG A 164 -80.50 54.71 -130.62
N ALA A 165 -81.24 54.92 -131.71
CA ALA A 165 -80.62 55.38 -132.97
C ALA A 165 -80.21 56.86 -132.91
N ASP A 166 -81.10 57.72 -132.43
CA ASP A 166 -80.83 59.15 -132.27
C ASP A 166 -79.98 59.42 -131.02
N ASP A 167 -80.23 58.67 -129.93
CA ASP A 167 -79.34 58.66 -128.76
C ASP A 167 -77.92 58.21 -129.15
N LEU A 168 -77.73 57.25 -130.07
CA LEU A 168 -76.38 56.86 -130.53
C LEU A 168 -75.64 57.99 -131.25
N TYR A 169 -76.34 58.87 -131.98
CA TYR A 169 -75.68 60.02 -132.61
C TYR A 169 -75.25 61.05 -131.56
N GLY A 170 -76.12 61.34 -130.58
CA GLY A 170 -75.77 62.19 -129.43
C GLY A 170 -74.70 61.57 -128.52
N GLN A 171 -74.74 60.25 -128.35
CA GLN A 171 -73.83 59.49 -127.49
C GLN A 171 -72.48 59.26 -128.14
N VAL A 172 -72.37 59.09 -129.47
CA VAL A 172 -71.07 59.11 -130.16
C VAL A 172 -70.49 60.52 -130.17
N ALA A 173 -71.31 61.56 -130.37
CA ALA A 173 -70.86 62.95 -130.26
C ALA A 173 -70.43 63.35 -128.83
N GLY A 174 -71.06 62.80 -127.79
CA GLY A 174 -70.68 62.96 -126.38
C GLY A 174 -69.56 62.01 -125.92
N MET A 175 -69.42 60.85 -126.55
CA MET A 175 -68.28 59.95 -126.36
C MET A 175 -67.03 60.48 -127.03
N ALA A 176 -67.10 61.35 -128.05
CA ALA A 176 -65.91 61.99 -128.61
C ALA A 176 -65.11 62.78 -127.55
N PRO A 177 -65.68 63.74 -126.78
CA PRO A 177 -64.97 64.38 -125.69
C PRO A 177 -64.68 63.43 -124.51
N HIS A 178 -65.48 62.38 -124.27
CA HIS A 178 -65.16 61.41 -123.21
C HIS A 178 -63.99 60.48 -123.57
N LEU A 179 -63.89 60.02 -124.82
CA LEU A 179 -62.74 59.29 -125.35
C LEU A 179 -61.51 60.19 -125.44
N VAL A 180 -61.65 61.46 -125.81
CA VAL A 180 -60.55 62.42 -125.70
C VAL A 180 -60.14 62.59 -124.23
N GLN A 181 -61.08 62.69 -123.28
CA GLN A 181 -60.76 62.79 -121.86
C GLN A 181 -60.11 61.52 -121.31
N GLN A 182 -60.59 60.33 -121.69
CA GLN A 182 -59.99 59.04 -121.31
C GLN A 182 -58.63 58.83 -121.99
N LEU A 183 -58.44 59.30 -123.23
CA LEU A 183 -57.14 59.31 -123.89
C LEU A 183 -56.19 60.34 -123.27
N THR A 184 -56.67 61.50 -122.80
CA THR A 184 -55.85 62.45 -122.02
C THR A 184 -55.46 61.84 -120.68
N VAL A 185 -56.38 61.19 -119.96
CA VAL A 185 -56.05 60.46 -118.73
C VAL A 185 -55.06 59.33 -119.01
N PHE A 186 -55.25 58.52 -120.07
CA PHE A 186 -54.27 57.51 -120.47
C PHE A 186 -52.94 58.11 -120.93
N ILE A 187 -52.92 59.29 -121.57
CA ILE A 187 -51.69 59.97 -121.99
C ILE A 187 -50.97 60.59 -120.79
N ASP A 188 -51.69 61.07 -119.78
CA ASP A 188 -51.08 61.59 -118.55
C ASP A 188 -50.67 60.46 -117.60
N GLU A 189 -51.40 59.35 -117.53
CA GLU A 189 -50.95 58.09 -116.89
C GLU A 189 -49.74 57.50 -117.61
N LEU A 190 -49.75 57.42 -118.95
CA LEU A 190 -48.59 57.00 -119.74
C LEU A 190 -47.43 57.99 -119.63
N ARG A 191 -47.67 59.28 -119.42
CA ARG A 191 -46.61 60.25 -119.09
C ARG A 191 -46.05 60.02 -117.71
N ILE A 192 -46.86 59.74 -116.69
CA ILE A 192 -46.38 59.42 -115.34
C ILE A 192 -45.60 58.10 -115.33
N VAL A 193 -46.00 57.13 -116.15
CA VAL A 193 -45.32 55.82 -116.30
C VAL A 193 -44.10 55.87 -117.23
N ALA A 194 -44.05 56.83 -118.17
CA ALA A 194 -42.91 57.09 -119.06
C ALA A 194 -42.15 58.38 -118.72
N ASP A 195 -42.30 58.89 -117.49
CA ASP A 195 -41.49 59.96 -116.93
C ASP A 195 -40.16 59.34 -116.50
N PRO A 196 -39.05 59.61 -117.21
CA PRO A 196 -37.77 58.99 -116.90
C PRO A 196 -37.23 59.48 -115.55
N ASP A 197 -37.53 60.72 -115.16
CA ASP A 197 -37.04 61.35 -113.94
C ASP A 197 -37.77 60.74 -112.73
N ALA A 198 -39.08 60.53 -112.83
CA ALA A 198 -39.86 59.83 -111.81
C ALA A 198 -39.48 58.35 -111.67
N ALA A 199 -39.12 57.68 -112.79
CA ALA A 199 -38.61 56.32 -112.77
C ALA A 199 -37.19 56.23 -112.16
N GLU A 200 -36.31 57.19 -112.47
CA GLU A 200 -34.97 57.28 -111.89
C GLU A 200 -35.04 57.51 -110.37
N VAL A 201 -35.89 58.42 -109.89
CA VAL A 201 -36.13 58.64 -108.45
C VAL A 201 -36.70 57.40 -107.75
N GLN A 202 -37.57 56.62 -108.41
CA GLN A 202 -38.04 55.34 -107.86
C GLN A 202 -36.93 54.28 -107.81
N ILE A 203 -36.09 54.19 -108.84
CA ILE A 203 -34.96 53.26 -108.87
C ILE A 203 -33.91 53.64 -107.81
N GLU A 204 -33.57 54.92 -107.67
CA GLU A 204 -32.66 55.42 -106.63
C GLU A 204 -33.23 55.16 -105.23
N SER A 205 -34.52 55.38 -105.01
CA SER A 205 -35.20 55.08 -103.74
C SER A 205 -35.17 53.57 -103.41
N VAL A 206 -35.46 52.70 -104.37
CA VAL A 206 -35.42 51.23 -104.19
C VAL A 206 -33.98 50.73 -104.01
N MET A 207 -33.00 51.34 -104.68
CA MET A 207 -31.58 51.06 -104.45
C MET A 207 -31.13 51.50 -103.06
N ALA A 208 -31.53 52.69 -102.60
CA ALA A 208 -31.24 53.18 -101.26
C ALA A 208 -31.92 52.34 -100.16
N GLU A 209 -33.14 51.86 -100.39
CA GLU A 209 -33.82 50.92 -99.48
C GLU A 209 -33.15 49.54 -99.48
N ALA A 210 -32.73 49.03 -100.65
CA ALA A 210 -31.97 47.79 -100.76
C ALA A 210 -30.61 47.87 -100.06
N ASP A 211 -29.86 48.96 -100.26
CA ASP A 211 -28.57 49.22 -99.58
C ASP A 211 -28.77 49.40 -98.07
N ALA A 212 -29.84 50.08 -97.63
CA ALA A 212 -30.20 50.18 -96.23
C ALA A 212 -30.57 48.80 -95.63
N HIS A 213 -31.27 47.94 -96.38
CA HIS A 213 -31.56 46.56 -95.98
C HIS A 213 -30.30 45.70 -95.92
N ILE A 214 -29.37 45.83 -96.87
CA ILE A 214 -28.07 45.15 -96.89
C ILE A 214 -27.22 45.61 -95.70
N ALA A 215 -27.11 46.92 -95.46
CA ALA A 215 -26.41 47.48 -94.30
C ALA A 215 -27.05 47.04 -92.98
N ALA A 216 -28.39 47.00 -92.88
CA ALA A 216 -29.08 46.48 -91.72
C ALA A 216 -28.93 44.97 -91.54
N ALA A 217 -28.73 44.20 -92.62
CA ALA A 217 -28.44 42.77 -92.58
C ALA A 217 -27.00 42.49 -92.15
N THR A 218 -26.00 43.11 -92.79
CA THR A 218 -24.58 42.97 -92.41
C THR A 218 -24.34 43.43 -90.98
N ALA A 219 -24.91 44.56 -90.57
CA ALA A 219 -24.81 45.03 -89.17
C ALA A 219 -25.51 44.11 -88.16
N ARG A 220 -26.53 43.33 -88.56
CA ARG A 220 -27.09 42.25 -87.72
C ARG A 220 -26.15 41.05 -87.64
N THR A 221 -25.59 40.62 -88.78
CA THR A 221 -24.62 39.52 -88.86
C THR A 221 -23.38 39.82 -88.02
N SER A 222 -22.74 40.97 -88.20
CA SER A 222 -21.53 41.34 -87.43
C SER A 222 -21.80 41.49 -85.93
N ARG A 223 -23.00 41.92 -85.52
CA ARG A 223 -23.39 41.90 -84.09
C ARG A 223 -23.58 40.47 -83.56
N ALA A 224 -24.15 39.56 -84.35
CA ALA A 224 -24.29 38.15 -83.97
C ALA A 224 -22.92 37.44 -83.92
N GLU A 225 -22.03 37.71 -84.86
CA GLU A 225 -20.65 37.20 -84.89
C GLU A 225 -19.84 37.72 -83.69
N HIS A 226 -19.96 39.01 -83.36
CA HIS A 226 -19.29 39.60 -82.20
C HIS A 226 -19.83 39.03 -80.89
N ALA A 227 -21.16 38.92 -80.74
CA ALA A 227 -21.78 38.31 -79.56
C ALA A 227 -21.43 36.82 -79.40
N GLY A 228 -21.38 36.06 -80.51
CA GLY A 228 -20.92 34.66 -80.50
C GLY A 228 -19.43 34.53 -80.16
N SER A 229 -18.60 35.47 -80.63
CA SER A 229 -17.17 35.53 -80.29
C SER A 229 -16.96 35.85 -78.80
N GLN A 230 -17.72 36.81 -78.26
CA GLN A 230 -17.70 37.16 -76.84
C GLN A 230 -18.17 35.98 -75.98
N ALA A 231 -19.32 35.38 -76.28
CA ALA A 231 -19.84 34.22 -75.52
C ALA A 231 -18.89 33.01 -75.57
N ASN A 232 -18.17 32.82 -76.67
CA ASN A 232 -17.12 31.78 -76.75
C ASN A 232 -15.86 32.15 -75.94
N ALA A 233 -15.48 33.42 -75.87
CA ALA A 233 -14.39 33.88 -75.02
C ALA A 233 -14.73 33.72 -73.53
N GLU A 234 -15.92 34.18 -73.11
CA GLU A 234 -16.45 34.00 -71.74
C GLU A 234 -16.53 32.52 -71.36
N ARG A 235 -16.98 31.64 -72.27
CA ARG A 235 -16.97 30.19 -72.06
C ARG A 235 -15.55 29.64 -71.89
N VAL A 236 -14.59 30.06 -72.72
CA VAL A 236 -13.19 29.59 -72.62
C VAL A 236 -12.53 30.08 -71.33
N GLU A 237 -12.86 31.28 -70.85
CA GLU A 237 -12.42 31.79 -69.55
C GLU A 237 -13.06 30.99 -68.39
N ALA A 238 -14.36 30.70 -68.45
CA ALA A 238 -15.05 29.85 -67.49
C ALA A 238 -14.48 28.42 -67.47
N ASP A 239 -14.23 27.82 -68.63
CA ASP A 239 -13.60 26.50 -68.79
C ASP A 239 -12.15 26.48 -68.27
N ALA A 240 -11.45 27.63 -68.26
CA ALA A 240 -10.12 27.77 -67.68
C ALA A 240 -10.16 28.01 -66.15
N ALA A 241 -11.13 28.76 -65.65
CA ALA A 241 -11.37 28.96 -64.22
C ALA A 241 -11.82 27.66 -63.53
N ALA A 242 -12.72 26.90 -64.17
CA ALA A 242 -13.21 25.62 -63.67
C ALA A 242 -12.09 24.57 -63.56
N ARG A 243 -11.16 24.52 -64.54
CA ARG A 243 -9.99 23.64 -64.47
C ARG A 243 -9.07 24.01 -63.31
N LYS A 244 -8.70 25.28 -63.16
CA LYS A 244 -7.91 25.77 -62.01
C LYS A 244 -8.55 25.46 -60.66
N ALA A 245 -9.89 25.50 -60.58
CA ALA A 245 -10.63 25.15 -59.39
C ALA A 245 -10.62 23.63 -59.09
N SER A 246 -10.65 22.78 -60.14
CA SER A 246 -10.46 21.32 -59.98
C SER A 246 -9.03 20.98 -59.58
N GLU A 247 -8.04 21.56 -60.26
CA GLU A 247 -6.61 21.41 -59.97
C GLU A 247 -6.31 21.75 -58.50
N LEU A 248 -6.76 22.91 -58.01
CA LEU A 248 -6.60 23.32 -56.60
C LEU A 248 -7.38 22.42 -55.62
N ALA A 249 -8.55 21.90 -55.99
CA ALA A 249 -9.31 20.99 -55.14
C ALA A 249 -8.65 19.60 -55.04
N GLU A 250 -8.05 19.12 -56.14
CA GLU A 250 -7.28 17.87 -56.18
C GLU A 250 -5.99 18.00 -55.37
N GLU A 251 -5.28 19.14 -55.46
CA GLU A 251 -4.13 19.48 -54.60
C GLU A 251 -4.52 19.48 -53.12
N GLN A 252 -5.55 20.22 -52.72
CA GLN A 252 -6.02 20.25 -51.32
C GLN A 252 -6.50 18.89 -50.81
N GLN A 253 -7.16 18.09 -51.66
CA GLN A 253 -7.60 16.74 -51.27
C GLN A 253 -6.41 15.78 -51.12
N ALA A 254 -5.34 15.95 -51.89
CA ALA A 254 -4.08 15.22 -51.68
C ALA A 254 -3.37 15.64 -50.39
N GLU A 255 -3.26 16.94 -50.09
CA GLU A 255 -2.69 17.45 -48.84
C GLU A 255 -3.47 16.95 -47.60
N LEU A 256 -4.81 16.94 -47.68
CA LEU A 256 -5.67 16.40 -46.63
C LEU A 256 -5.49 14.88 -46.46
N ALA A 257 -5.35 14.12 -47.54
CA ALA A 257 -5.11 12.68 -47.47
C ALA A 257 -3.74 12.35 -46.83
N VAL A 258 -2.69 13.10 -47.19
CA VAL A 258 -1.37 12.99 -46.54
C VAL A 258 -1.47 13.34 -45.06
N SER A 259 -2.11 14.46 -44.72
CA SER A 259 -2.30 14.91 -43.33
C SER A 259 -3.07 13.90 -42.47
N GLN A 260 -4.13 13.30 -43.03
CA GLN A 260 -4.89 12.23 -42.37
C GLN A 260 -4.04 10.97 -42.16
N HIS A 261 -3.21 10.59 -43.15
CA HIS A 261 -2.30 9.46 -43.01
C HIS A 261 -1.23 9.71 -41.94
N GLU A 262 -0.64 10.91 -41.88
CA GLU A 262 0.29 11.27 -40.80
C GLU A 262 -0.38 11.23 -39.43
N LEU A 263 -1.61 11.73 -39.28
CA LEU A 263 -2.36 11.68 -38.02
C LEU A 263 -2.70 10.24 -37.61
N GLY A 264 -3.04 9.37 -38.56
CA GLY A 264 -3.20 7.93 -38.32
C GLY A 264 -1.90 7.29 -37.80
N ASN A 265 -0.77 7.56 -38.47
CA ASN A 265 0.54 7.04 -38.08
C ASN A 265 0.98 7.56 -36.70
N ARG A 266 0.76 8.85 -36.40
CA ARG A 266 1.01 9.45 -35.07
C ARG A 266 0.14 8.82 -33.99
N THR A 267 -1.15 8.59 -34.27
CA THR A 267 -2.06 7.92 -33.34
C THR A 267 -1.60 6.49 -33.04
N HIS A 268 -1.25 5.72 -34.08
CA HIS A 268 -0.76 4.35 -33.90
C HIS A 268 0.55 4.29 -33.09
N ALA A 269 1.46 5.24 -33.31
CA ALA A 269 2.68 5.35 -32.51
C ALA A 269 2.40 5.70 -31.04
N LEU A 270 1.41 6.56 -30.76
CA LEU A 270 0.96 6.86 -29.39
C LEU A 270 0.30 5.64 -28.73
N ASP A 271 -0.48 4.85 -29.46
CA ASP A 271 -1.07 3.60 -28.97
C ASP A 271 0.01 2.57 -28.63
N GLN A 272 1.03 2.41 -29.50
CA GLN A 272 2.18 1.54 -29.26
C GLN A 272 2.93 1.95 -27.99
N VAL A 273 3.35 3.22 -27.87
CA VAL A 273 4.06 3.73 -26.69
C VAL A 273 3.18 3.64 -25.42
N THR A 274 1.86 3.81 -25.54
CA THR A 274 0.94 3.64 -24.41
C THR A 274 0.87 2.17 -23.96
N ALA A 275 0.82 1.22 -24.90
CA ALA A 275 0.86 -0.20 -24.59
C ALA A 275 2.19 -0.61 -23.94
N GLU A 276 3.33 -0.14 -24.47
CA GLU A 276 4.65 -0.35 -23.88
C GLU A 276 4.73 0.23 -22.45
N LEU A 277 4.23 1.45 -22.23
CA LEU A 277 4.18 2.07 -20.90
C LEU A 277 3.30 1.27 -19.92
N VAL A 278 2.20 0.66 -20.39
CA VAL A 278 1.37 -0.23 -19.56
C VAL A 278 2.13 -1.50 -19.20
N VAL A 279 2.80 -2.14 -20.17
CA VAL A 279 3.65 -3.33 -19.93
C VAL A 279 4.77 -3.00 -18.94
N VAL A 280 5.57 -1.96 -19.18
CA VAL A 280 6.67 -1.54 -18.30
C VAL A 280 6.17 -1.18 -16.89
N ARG A 281 5.05 -0.47 -16.76
CA ARG A 281 4.45 -0.16 -15.44
C ARG A 281 3.98 -1.42 -14.71
N SER A 282 3.40 -2.39 -15.41
CA SER A 282 2.97 -3.65 -14.81
C SER A 282 4.16 -4.51 -14.34
N ALA A 283 5.22 -4.59 -15.15
CA ALA A 283 6.46 -5.29 -14.78
C ALA A 283 7.16 -4.62 -13.58
N ALA A 284 7.27 -3.28 -13.59
CA ALA A 284 7.82 -2.53 -12.46
C ALA A 284 6.99 -2.71 -11.17
N LYS A 285 5.65 -2.78 -11.28
CA LYS A 285 4.77 -3.09 -10.14
C LYS A 285 4.99 -4.51 -9.62
N ALA A 286 5.18 -5.50 -10.51
CA ALA A 286 5.47 -6.88 -10.13
C ALA A 286 6.84 -7.01 -9.43
N HIS A 287 7.90 -6.40 -9.97
CA HIS A 287 9.22 -6.38 -9.34
C HIS A 287 9.21 -5.67 -7.97
N ASN A 288 8.48 -4.55 -7.83
CA ASN A 288 8.32 -3.88 -6.54
C ASN A 288 7.59 -4.76 -5.51
N ALA A 289 6.56 -5.51 -5.92
CA ALA A 289 5.86 -6.45 -5.05
C ALA A 289 6.76 -7.63 -4.63
N GLN A 290 7.56 -8.18 -5.56
CA GLN A 290 8.57 -9.20 -5.26
C GLN A 290 9.61 -8.70 -4.26
N ALA A 291 10.21 -7.53 -4.50
CA ALA A 291 11.21 -6.94 -3.60
C ALA A 291 10.63 -6.62 -2.22
N GLN A 292 9.35 -6.24 -2.12
CA GLN A 292 8.66 -6.07 -0.84
C GLN A 292 8.46 -7.40 -0.10
N ALA A 293 8.11 -8.48 -0.82
CA ALA A 293 7.99 -9.82 -0.24
C ALA A 293 9.35 -10.34 0.27
N GLU A 294 10.41 -10.22 -0.53
CA GLU A 294 11.79 -10.55 -0.14
C GLU A 294 12.25 -9.75 1.09
N LEU A 295 11.97 -8.45 1.14
CA LEU A 295 12.27 -7.61 2.31
C LEU A 295 11.46 -8.01 3.55
N SER A 296 10.21 -8.48 3.41
CA SER A 296 9.46 -9.02 4.55
C SER A 296 10.04 -10.33 5.08
N LEU A 297 10.40 -11.26 4.20
CA LEU A 297 11.03 -12.53 4.55
C LEU A 297 12.38 -12.31 5.24
N LEU A 298 13.23 -11.42 4.71
CA LEU A 298 14.51 -11.08 5.32
C LEU A 298 14.34 -10.42 6.71
N ARG A 299 13.29 -9.63 6.93
CA ARG A 299 12.97 -9.06 8.26
C ARG A 299 12.53 -10.14 9.25
N GLU A 300 11.70 -11.08 8.84
CA GLU A 300 11.26 -12.21 9.68
C GLU A 300 12.43 -13.15 10.06
N GLN A 301 13.29 -13.47 9.08
CA GLN A 301 14.53 -14.21 9.32
C GLN A 301 15.45 -13.47 10.29
N LEU A 302 15.61 -12.14 10.13
CA LEU A 302 16.47 -11.32 10.99
C LEU A 302 15.92 -11.21 12.42
N VAL A 303 14.59 -11.15 12.61
CA VAL A 303 13.96 -11.28 13.93
C VAL A 303 14.25 -12.65 14.54
N THR A 304 14.05 -13.73 13.77
CA THR A 304 14.30 -15.11 14.22
C THR A 304 15.76 -15.32 14.65
N VAL A 305 16.72 -14.77 13.89
CA VAL A 305 18.16 -14.82 14.23
C VAL A 305 18.45 -13.98 15.48
N ARG A 306 17.86 -12.79 15.64
CA ARG A 306 18.02 -11.98 16.86
C ARG A 306 17.49 -12.69 18.10
N THR A 307 16.32 -13.33 18.04
CA THR A 307 15.78 -14.11 19.16
C THR A 307 16.74 -15.24 19.55
N ARG A 308 17.22 -16.04 18.57
CA ARG A 308 18.18 -17.12 18.82
C ARG A 308 19.52 -16.64 19.39
N VAL A 309 19.99 -15.46 19.00
CA VAL A 309 21.19 -14.85 19.60
C VAL A 309 20.92 -14.47 21.04
N GLY A 310 19.80 -13.80 21.36
CA GLY A 310 19.43 -13.47 22.74
C GLY A 310 19.22 -14.70 23.64
N GLU A 311 18.63 -15.76 23.11
CA GLU A 311 18.50 -17.07 23.77
C GLU A 311 19.89 -17.65 24.08
N ALA A 312 20.79 -17.70 23.09
CA ALA A 312 22.15 -18.23 23.26
C ALA A 312 23.04 -17.38 24.18
N GLU A 313 22.84 -16.05 24.20
CA GLU A 313 23.51 -15.15 25.15
C GLU A 313 23.00 -15.37 26.58
N HIS A 314 21.68 -15.54 26.75
CA HIS A 314 21.12 -15.89 28.05
C HIS A 314 21.67 -17.25 28.53
N ASP A 315 21.60 -18.30 27.71
CA ASP A 315 22.14 -19.64 28.04
C ASP A 315 23.63 -19.61 28.42
N ARG A 316 24.44 -18.79 27.73
CA ARG A 316 25.87 -18.57 28.02
C ARG A 316 26.07 -17.93 29.40
N ASP A 317 25.32 -16.89 29.71
CA ASP A 317 25.48 -16.15 30.97
C ASP A 317 24.98 -16.99 32.15
N ASP A 318 23.90 -17.74 31.93
CA ASP A 318 23.36 -18.73 32.86
C ASP A 318 24.35 -19.89 33.10
N ALA A 319 25.06 -20.35 32.05
CA ALA A 319 26.13 -21.34 32.15
C ALA A 319 27.38 -20.79 32.88
N THR A 320 27.70 -19.52 32.68
CA THR A 320 28.79 -18.83 33.39
C THR A 320 28.48 -18.69 34.87
N ALA A 321 27.29 -18.22 35.23
CA ALA A 321 26.82 -18.16 36.61
C ALA A 321 26.81 -19.54 37.30
N ARG A 322 26.39 -20.61 36.58
CA ARG A 322 26.50 -21.99 37.07
C ARG A 322 27.96 -22.42 37.30
N ALA A 323 28.90 -22.03 36.43
CA ALA A 323 30.32 -22.35 36.58
C ALA A 323 30.97 -21.61 37.76
N GLU A 324 30.61 -20.35 37.99
CA GLU A 324 31.07 -19.54 39.15
C GLU A 324 30.48 -20.05 40.47
N ALA A 325 29.19 -20.41 40.49
CA ALA A 325 28.57 -21.07 41.64
C ALA A 325 29.24 -22.43 41.94
N ALA A 326 29.61 -23.19 40.91
CA ALA A 326 30.34 -24.45 41.08
C ALA A 326 31.79 -24.25 41.56
N SER A 327 32.50 -23.22 41.09
CA SER A 327 33.88 -22.94 41.52
C SER A 327 33.95 -22.45 42.96
N THR A 328 33.05 -21.54 43.36
CA THR A 328 32.92 -21.06 44.75
C THR A 328 32.49 -22.19 45.70
N ALA A 329 31.55 -23.05 45.29
CA ALA A 329 31.16 -24.23 46.07
C ALA A 329 32.31 -25.23 46.26
N ARG A 330 33.15 -25.44 45.22
CA ARG A 330 34.37 -26.26 45.30
C ARG A 330 35.40 -25.64 46.25
N ALA A 331 35.73 -24.36 46.12
CA ALA A 331 36.66 -23.67 47.00
C ALA A 331 36.23 -23.74 48.48
N ALA A 332 34.93 -23.54 48.74
CA ALA A 332 34.37 -23.69 50.09
C ALA A 332 34.39 -25.14 50.60
N ALA A 333 34.31 -26.15 49.72
CA ALA A 333 34.42 -27.56 50.06
C ALA A 333 35.87 -27.97 50.35
N GLU A 334 36.83 -27.48 49.56
CA GLU A 334 38.26 -27.64 49.84
C GLU A 334 38.64 -27.02 51.19
N GLU A 335 38.20 -25.80 51.49
CA GLU A 335 38.54 -25.16 52.78
C GLU A 335 37.92 -25.93 53.97
N ARG A 336 36.69 -26.42 53.83
CA ARG A 336 36.09 -27.35 54.80
C ARG A 336 36.89 -28.64 54.96
N ALA A 337 37.46 -29.18 53.88
CA ALA A 337 38.31 -30.36 53.91
C ALA A 337 39.68 -30.09 54.56
N ARG A 338 40.36 -28.98 54.21
CA ARG A 338 41.62 -28.52 54.83
C ARG A 338 41.44 -28.36 56.34
N GLY A 339 40.37 -27.67 56.77
CA GLY A 339 40.03 -27.53 58.19
C GLY A 339 39.69 -28.86 58.88
N ALA A 340 39.10 -29.83 58.17
CA ALA A 340 38.86 -31.16 58.72
C ALA A 340 40.16 -31.97 58.89
N VAL A 341 41.08 -31.91 57.92
CA VAL A 341 42.41 -32.52 58.00
C VAL A 341 43.23 -31.90 59.13
N ALA A 342 43.24 -30.57 59.28
CA ALA A 342 43.91 -29.89 60.39
C ALA A 342 43.39 -30.38 61.75
N ARG A 343 42.06 -30.43 61.94
CA ARG A 343 41.45 -30.98 63.17
C ARG A 343 41.76 -32.46 63.39
N ALA A 344 41.95 -33.25 62.33
CA ALA A 344 42.33 -34.66 62.44
C ALA A 344 43.80 -34.79 62.90
N VAL A 345 44.71 -33.99 62.35
CA VAL A 345 46.13 -33.93 62.76
C VAL A 345 46.26 -33.46 64.21
N ASP A 346 45.55 -32.40 64.61
CA ASP A 346 45.54 -31.93 66.00
C ASP A 346 45.03 -33.00 66.97
N ASN A 347 43.97 -33.73 66.60
CA ASN A 347 43.44 -34.81 67.43
C ASN A 347 44.37 -36.03 67.49
N ALA A 348 45.04 -36.39 66.38
CA ALA A 348 46.07 -37.42 66.38
C ALA A 348 47.27 -37.03 67.26
N ALA A 349 47.73 -35.78 67.17
CA ALA A 349 48.80 -35.26 68.02
C ALA A 349 48.39 -35.18 69.51
N ARG A 350 47.11 -34.88 69.81
CA ARG A 350 46.54 -34.97 71.17
C ARG A 350 46.51 -36.42 71.67
N ALA A 351 46.07 -37.37 70.84
CA ALA A 351 46.05 -38.79 71.17
C ALA A 351 47.47 -39.31 71.48
N GLN A 352 48.44 -39.03 70.60
CA GLN A 352 49.85 -39.40 70.80
C GLN A 352 50.43 -38.81 72.10
N ARG A 353 50.07 -37.58 72.48
CA ARG A 353 50.46 -36.99 73.78
C ARG A 353 49.81 -37.73 74.97
N VAL A 354 48.55 -38.15 74.86
CA VAL A 354 47.89 -38.98 75.88
C VAL A 354 48.54 -40.35 75.98
N GLU A 355 48.84 -41.01 74.86
CA GLU A 355 49.52 -42.31 74.82
C GLU A 355 50.93 -42.24 75.43
N ALA A 356 51.71 -41.20 75.11
CA ALA A 356 53.02 -40.96 75.70
C ALA A 356 52.93 -40.73 77.23
N ASN A 357 51.93 -39.97 77.70
CA ASN A 357 51.67 -39.79 79.13
C ASN A 357 51.26 -41.11 79.81
N VAL A 358 50.39 -41.92 79.18
CA VAL A 358 50.01 -43.25 79.68
C VAL A 358 51.19 -44.21 79.70
N ALA A 359 52.08 -44.15 78.71
CA ALA A 359 53.33 -44.92 78.69
C ALA A 359 54.28 -44.50 79.82
N LYS A 360 54.44 -43.19 80.05
CA LYS A 360 55.20 -42.64 81.18
C LYS A 360 54.64 -43.11 82.52
N ILE A 361 53.34 -42.94 82.76
CA ILE A 361 52.66 -43.39 83.99
C ILE A 361 52.78 -44.91 84.18
N ARG A 362 52.74 -45.70 83.10
CA ARG A 362 52.98 -47.15 83.14
C ARG A 362 54.42 -47.48 83.55
N GLY A 363 55.40 -46.71 83.07
CA GLY A 363 56.81 -46.81 83.46
C GLY A 363 57.05 -46.41 84.92
N GLU A 364 56.50 -45.28 85.36
CA GLU A 364 56.55 -44.81 86.75
C GLU A 364 55.92 -45.85 87.71
N ARG A 365 54.75 -46.41 87.36
CA ARG A 365 54.12 -47.50 88.12
C ARG A 365 54.96 -48.79 88.09
N GLY A 366 55.71 -49.04 87.03
CA GLY A 366 56.68 -50.14 86.96
C GLY A 366 57.85 -49.95 87.93
N HIS A 367 58.44 -48.76 87.94
CA HIS A 367 59.50 -48.38 88.87
C HIS A 367 59.03 -48.44 90.33
N VAL A 368 57.85 -47.89 90.66
CA VAL A 368 57.26 -47.97 92.00
C VAL A 368 57.03 -49.42 92.46
N ARG A 369 56.67 -50.34 91.56
CA ARG A 369 56.58 -51.77 91.87
C ARG A 369 57.95 -52.38 92.17
N ILE A 370 58.96 -52.11 91.34
CA ILE A 370 60.33 -52.58 91.57
C ILE A 370 60.83 -52.08 92.93
N VAL A 371 60.67 -50.79 93.23
CA VAL A 371 61.06 -50.21 94.53
C VAL A 371 60.29 -50.84 95.70
N HIS A 372 58.98 -51.05 95.57
CA HIS A 372 58.17 -51.75 96.57
C HIS A 372 58.67 -53.19 96.82
N ASP A 373 58.97 -53.93 95.75
CA ASP A 373 59.40 -55.32 95.84
C ASP A 373 60.85 -55.44 96.36
N THR A 374 61.73 -54.47 96.07
CA THR A 374 63.04 -54.32 96.73
C THR A 374 62.89 -54.04 98.22
N ILE A 375 62.08 -53.05 98.62
CA ILE A 375 61.82 -52.74 100.04
C ILE A 375 61.21 -53.95 100.76
N ARG A 376 60.36 -54.73 100.08
CA ARG A 376 59.79 -55.97 100.61
C ARG A 376 60.87 -57.01 100.89
N GLU A 377 61.85 -57.16 100.00
CA GLU A 377 62.95 -58.12 100.18
C GLU A 377 64.00 -57.64 101.18
N GLU A 378 64.23 -56.33 101.31
CA GLU A 378 64.97 -55.74 102.42
C GLU A 378 64.26 -56.01 103.76
N VAL A 379 62.93 -55.86 103.83
CA VAL A 379 62.14 -56.20 105.02
C VAL A 379 62.15 -57.70 105.32
N ASN A 380 62.14 -58.57 104.31
CA ASN A 380 62.31 -60.02 104.49
C ASN A 380 63.72 -60.34 105.05
N THR A 381 64.76 -59.71 104.50
CA THR A 381 66.15 -59.86 104.94
C THR A 381 66.35 -59.37 106.38
N LEU A 382 65.81 -58.20 106.71
CA LEU A 382 65.83 -57.64 108.07
C LEU A 382 65.07 -58.51 109.07
N ARG A 383 63.95 -59.13 108.67
CA ARG A 383 63.23 -60.12 109.48
C ARG A 383 64.05 -61.41 109.68
N GLY A 384 64.74 -61.88 108.65
CA GLY A 384 65.67 -63.01 108.74
C GLY A 384 66.80 -62.72 109.73
N ASN A 385 67.47 -61.58 109.57
CA ASN A 385 68.54 -61.13 110.47
C ASN A 385 68.05 -60.95 111.91
N LEU A 386 66.85 -60.41 112.12
CA LEU A 386 66.23 -60.29 113.44
C LEU A 386 65.91 -61.66 114.06
N ALA A 387 65.44 -62.63 113.26
CA ALA A 387 65.20 -63.99 113.73
C ALA A 387 66.52 -64.69 114.13
N THR A 388 67.59 -64.51 113.35
CA THR A 388 68.94 -64.98 113.71
C THR A 388 69.42 -64.33 115.01
N ALA A 389 69.34 -63.01 115.15
CA ALA A 389 69.76 -62.31 116.36
C ALA A 389 68.95 -62.71 117.61
N ILE A 390 67.66 -63.03 117.44
CA ILE A 390 66.83 -63.61 118.52
C ILE A 390 67.31 -65.02 118.87
N ALA A 391 67.59 -65.88 117.88
CA ALA A 391 68.10 -67.23 118.13
C ALA A 391 69.50 -67.23 118.78
N GLU A 392 70.39 -66.34 118.37
CA GLU A 392 71.72 -66.13 118.97
C GLU A 392 71.60 -65.63 120.42
N ARG A 393 70.72 -64.64 120.67
CA ARG A 393 70.40 -64.17 122.03
C ARG A 393 69.90 -65.32 122.89
N ASP A 394 68.93 -66.09 122.41
CA ASP A 394 68.28 -67.13 123.22
C ASP A 394 69.23 -68.32 123.45
N ALA A 395 70.08 -68.65 122.49
CA ALA A 395 71.19 -69.59 122.67
C ALA A 395 72.22 -69.10 123.71
N ALA A 396 72.59 -67.81 123.70
CA ALA A 396 73.50 -67.22 124.68
C ALA A 396 72.89 -67.17 126.09
N TRP A 397 71.59 -66.87 126.21
CA TRP A 397 70.84 -66.96 127.47
C TRP A 397 70.80 -68.40 127.99
N GLU A 398 70.55 -69.39 127.11
CA GLU A 398 70.54 -70.81 127.48
C GLU A 398 71.95 -71.34 127.81
N ASN A 399 73.01 -70.78 127.24
CA ASN A 399 74.39 -71.05 127.66
C ASN A 399 74.66 -70.46 129.05
N THR A 400 74.30 -69.20 129.29
CA THR A 400 74.42 -68.52 130.59
C THR A 400 73.60 -69.24 131.68
N ARG A 401 72.43 -69.80 131.33
CA ARG A 401 71.61 -70.62 132.22
C ARG A 401 72.32 -71.92 132.60
N ARG A 402 72.89 -72.62 131.62
CA ARG A 402 73.68 -73.85 131.85
C ARG A 402 74.93 -73.58 132.69
N GLU A 403 75.64 -72.48 132.44
CA GLU A 403 76.78 -72.05 133.26
C GLU A 403 76.37 -71.75 134.71
N ARG A 404 75.25 -71.03 134.94
CA ARG A 404 74.70 -70.84 136.29
C ARG A 404 74.41 -72.16 136.98
N THR A 405 73.65 -73.06 136.34
CA THR A 405 73.34 -74.36 136.96
C THR A 405 74.60 -75.17 137.29
N HIS A 406 75.62 -75.13 136.44
CA HIS A 406 76.92 -75.78 136.71
C HIS A 406 77.71 -75.09 137.85
N LEU A 407 77.65 -73.77 137.97
CA LEU A 407 78.27 -73.03 139.07
C LEU A 407 77.54 -73.24 140.40
N ASP A 408 76.20 -73.21 140.40
CA ASP A 408 75.36 -73.50 141.56
C ASP A 408 75.60 -74.94 142.07
N GLN A 409 75.74 -75.90 141.15
CA GLN A 409 76.15 -77.28 141.47
C GLN A 409 77.51 -77.30 142.17
N ARG A 410 78.55 -76.68 141.59
CA ARG A 410 79.88 -76.58 142.22
C ARG A 410 79.87 -75.89 143.58
N VAL A 411 79.02 -74.88 143.79
CA VAL A 411 78.85 -74.21 145.09
C VAL A 411 78.14 -75.10 146.09
N SER A 412 77.16 -75.90 145.66
CA SER A 412 76.50 -76.92 146.49
C SER A 412 77.48 -78.03 146.91
N ASP A 413 78.29 -78.52 145.97
CA ASP A 413 79.28 -79.56 146.22
C ASP A 413 80.35 -79.04 147.21
N LEU A 414 80.90 -77.84 146.98
CA LEU A 414 81.85 -77.18 147.90
C LEU A 414 81.28 -76.95 149.30
N ARG A 415 79.99 -76.54 149.40
CA ARG A 415 79.30 -76.42 150.69
C ARG A 415 79.16 -77.78 151.39
N THR A 416 78.88 -78.84 150.64
CA THR A 416 78.77 -80.19 151.19
C THR A 416 80.11 -80.67 151.75
N THR A 417 81.21 -80.45 151.02
CA THR A 417 82.58 -80.72 151.51
C THR A 417 82.93 -79.89 152.74
N GLN A 418 82.61 -78.59 152.78
CA GLN A 418 82.85 -77.76 153.96
C GLN A 418 82.01 -78.18 155.17
N VAL A 419 80.77 -78.62 154.98
CA VAL A 419 79.92 -79.16 156.07
C VAL A 419 80.48 -80.48 156.60
N GLN A 420 81.01 -81.34 155.73
CA GLN A 420 81.71 -82.56 156.14
C GLN A 420 82.96 -82.22 156.97
N GLN A 421 83.82 -81.31 156.49
CA GLN A 421 85.00 -80.84 157.22
C GLN A 421 84.66 -80.19 158.58
N LEU A 422 83.60 -79.38 158.64
CA LEU A 422 83.12 -78.75 159.89
C LEU A 422 82.39 -79.71 160.83
N THR A 423 82.02 -80.90 160.36
CA THR A 423 81.51 -82.00 161.21
C THR A 423 82.70 -82.78 161.77
N GLN A 424 83.64 -83.21 160.91
CA GLN A 424 84.89 -83.86 161.32
C GLN A 424 85.66 -83.03 162.36
N LEU A 425 85.86 -81.73 162.13
CA LEU A 425 86.52 -80.82 163.09
C LEU A 425 85.72 -80.60 164.40
N ARG A 426 84.42 -80.91 164.42
CA ARG A 426 83.60 -80.89 165.65
C ARG A 426 83.71 -82.19 166.42
N ASP A 427 83.82 -83.32 165.72
CA ASP A 427 83.99 -84.63 166.32
C ASP A 427 85.40 -84.77 166.91
N GLU A 428 86.44 -84.37 166.16
CA GLU A 428 87.82 -84.21 166.67
C GLU A 428 87.88 -83.26 167.89
N ALA A 429 87.10 -82.17 167.88
CA ALA A 429 87.00 -81.25 169.01
C ALA A 429 86.08 -81.76 170.15
N ALA A 430 85.31 -82.84 169.94
CA ALA A 430 84.54 -83.52 170.97
C ALA A 430 85.42 -84.55 171.69
N ASP A 431 86.18 -85.35 170.94
CA ASP A 431 87.15 -86.31 171.46
C ASP A 431 88.22 -85.61 172.32
N LEU A 432 88.84 -84.54 171.82
CA LEU A 432 89.77 -83.70 172.60
C LEU A 432 89.15 -83.10 173.86
N ARG A 433 87.83 -82.89 173.89
CA ARG A 433 87.09 -82.43 175.08
C ARG A 433 86.67 -83.56 176.02
N GLN A 434 86.77 -84.82 175.58
CA GLN A 434 86.57 -86.00 176.42
C GLN A 434 87.90 -86.39 177.08
N ASP A 435 89.00 -86.40 176.33
CA ASP A 435 90.37 -86.55 176.87
C ASP A 435 90.66 -85.57 178.01
N VAL A 436 90.31 -84.29 177.84
CA VAL A 436 90.50 -83.24 178.85
C VAL A 436 89.61 -83.43 180.09
N ARG A 437 88.49 -84.16 180.00
CA ARG A 437 87.67 -84.54 181.18
C ARG A 437 88.29 -85.74 181.89
N GLU A 438 88.69 -86.77 181.15
CA GLU A 438 89.33 -87.95 181.72
C GLU A 438 90.68 -87.64 182.41
N GLN A 439 91.41 -86.61 181.96
CA GLN A 439 92.58 -86.12 182.68
C GLN A 439 92.22 -85.38 183.99
N ARG A 440 91.06 -84.73 184.06
CA ARG A 440 90.58 -84.00 185.25
C ARG A 440 90.08 -84.93 186.35
N ASP A 441 89.29 -85.95 185.99
CA ASP A 441 88.76 -86.95 186.94
C ASP A 441 89.83 -87.88 187.56
N ARG A 442 91.08 -87.78 187.05
CA ARG A 442 92.28 -88.41 187.61
C ARG A 442 93.08 -87.48 188.54
N ALA A 443 92.87 -86.15 188.48
CA ALA A 443 93.61 -85.16 189.25
C ALA A 443 92.93 -84.83 190.60
N ASP A 444 91.62 -84.58 190.60
CA ASP A 444 90.88 -84.01 191.76
C ASP A 444 90.59 -85.03 192.90
N ARG A 445 91.44 -86.03 193.07
CA ARG A 445 91.37 -87.03 194.16
C ARG A 445 92.38 -86.81 195.29
N ALA A 446 93.07 -85.65 195.33
CA ALA A 446 94.02 -85.31 196.39
C ALA A 446 94.12 -83.79 196.74
N HIS A 447 93.55 -83.42 197.88
CA HIS A 447 93.84 -82.22 198.71
C HIS A 447 93.42 -80.79 198.25
N PRO A 448 93.34 -79.77 199.16
CA PRO A 448 92.34 -78.68 199.04
C PRO A 448 92.82 -77.21 199.27
N THR A 449 91.82 -76.30 199.40
CA THR A 449 91.75 -74.95 200.06
C THR A 449 92.02 -73.61 199.33
N ALA A 450 91.06 -72.66 199.51
CA ALA A 450 91.07 -71.17 199.35
C ALA A 450 91.30 -70.55 197.94
N GLN A 451 90.39 -69.75 197.33
CA GLN A 451 89.88 -68.37 197.60
C GLN A 451 90.89 -67.22 197.25
N THR A 452 90.55 -66.09 196.59
CA THR A 452 89.25 -65.44 196.18
C THR A 452 89.41 -64.47 194.98
N ASP A 453 88.31 -64.21 194.23
CA ASP A 453 87.86 -62.93 193.57
C ASP A 453 88.72 -62.18 192.49
N ALA A 454 88.18 -61.39 191.53
CA ALA A 454 86.83 -61.25 190.92
C ALA A 454 86.81 -60.32 189.65
N ALA A 455 85.72 -60.37 188.84
CA ALA A 455 85.17 -59.33 187.91
C ALA A 455 85.95 -58.90 186.61
N ALA A 456 85.35 -58.38 185.50
CA ALA A 456 83.97 -58.42 184.94
C ALA A 456 83.89 -57.77 183.51
N MET A 457 82.73 -57.90 182.81
CA MET A 457 82.20 -57.04 181.69
C MET A 457 82.90 -57.13 180.29
N LYS A 458 82.28 -56.86 179.11
CA LYS A 458 80.87 -56.57 178.66
C LYS A 458 80.69 -56.89 177.14
N PRO A 459 79.45 -56.88 176.55
CA PRO A 459 79.15 -57.44 175.21
C PRO A 459 78.49 -56.44 174.21
N ALA A 460 77.73 -56.99 173.23
CA ALA A 460 76.82 -56.39 172.22
C ALA A 460 77.38 -56.35 170.78
N ARG A 461 76.55 -56.47 169.72
CA ARG A 461 75.07 -56.48 169.67
C ARG A 461 74.54 -57.56 168.72
#